data_AF-A0A662LXP3-F1
#
_entry.id   AF-A0A662LXP3-F1
#
_cell.length_a   1.000
_cell.length_b   1.000
_cell.length_c   1.000
_cell.angle_alpha   90.00
_cell.angle_beta   90.00
_cell.angle_gamma   90.00
#
_symmetry.space_group_name_H-M   'P 1'
#
loop_
_entity.id
_entity.type
_entity.pdbx_description
1 polymer ?
#
loop_
_entity_poly.entity_id
_entity_poly.type
_entity_poly.pdbx_seq_one_letter_code
_entity_poly.pdbx_strand_id
1 'polypeptide(L)' 'MTTVYDVPAKDLIDAVAQKLKKIESIVEPEWSGIVKTGAHKENPPLEKDWWHIRCASILRKIYING' A
#
# COMPACT_ATOMS: atom_id res chain seq x y z
N MET A 1 -8.76 -9.95 21.90
CA MET A 1 -8.47 -10.26 20.49
C MET A 1 -8.25 -8.92 19.81
N THR A 2 -7.08 -8.69 19.24
CA THR A 2 -6.76 -7.41 18.58
C THR A 2 -7.28 -7.42 17.14
N THR A 3 -7.98 -6.36 16.76
CA THR A 3 -8.60 -6.17 15.45
C THR A 3 -7.94 -5.01 14.70
N VAL A 4 -8.30 -4.83 13.43
CA VAL A 4 -7.82 -3.72 12.58
C VAL A 4 -8.19 -2.34 13.14
N TYR A 5 -9.20 -2.26 14.01
CA TYR A 5 -9.65 -1.03 14.65
C TYR A 5 -8.80 -0.63 15.87
N ASP A 6 -8.07 -1.58 16.46
CA ASP A 6 -7.32 -1.39 17.70
C ASP A 6 -5.89 -0.88 17.47
N VAL A 7 -5.47 -0.81 16.20
CA VAL A 7 -4.10 -0.45 15.80
C VAL A 7 -4.12 0.85 14.99
N PRO A 8 -3.17 1.77 15.21
CA PRO A 8 -3.00 2.93 14.35
C PRO A 8 -2.87 2.52 12.88
N ALA A 9 -3.63 3.21 12.01
CA ALA A 9 -3.73 2.84 10.61
C ALA A 9 -2.37 2.82 9.91
N LYS A 10 -1.51 3.79 10.23
CA LYS A 10 -0.18 3.92 9.64
C LYS A 10 0.70 2.71 9.97
N ASP A 11 0.81 2.36 11.24
CA ASP A 11 1.66 1.26 11.71
C ASP A 11 1.22 -0.08 11.10
N LEU A 12 -0.09 -0.29 10.98
CA LEU A 12 -0.64 -1.47 10.31
C LEU A 12 -0.29 -1.48 8.82
N ILE A 13 -0.47 -0.36 8.11
CA ILE A 13 -0.18 -0.25 6.68
C ILE A 13 1.31 -0.49 6.41
N ASP A 14 2.20 0.11 7.20
CA ASP A 14 3.65 -0.04 7.04
C ASP A 14 4.09 -1.49 7.27
N ALA A 15 3.57 -2.14 8.31
CA ALA A 15 3.84 -3.55 8.60
C ALA A 15 3.31 -4.48 7.49
N VAL A 16 2.11 -4.22 6.98
CA VAL A 16 1.52 -5.00 5.88
C VAL A 16 2.29 -4.77 4.59
N ALA A 17 2.68 -3.55 4.26
CA ALA A 17 3.47 -3.25 3.07
C ALA A 17 4.82 -4.01 3.08
N GLN A 18 5.50 -4.07 4.23
CA GLN A 18 6.70 -4.88 4.39
C GLN A 18 6.46 -6.38 4.22
N LYS A 19 5.32 -6.89 4.68
CA LYS A 19 4.94 -8.29 4.46
C LYS A 19 4.66 -8.57 2.98
N LEU A 20 3.94 -7.68 2.29
CA LEU A 20 3.62 -7.83 0.87
C LEU A 20 4.88 -7.92 0.00
N LYS A 21 5.91 -7.12 0.30
CA LYS A 21 7.20 -7.19 -0.40
C LYS A 21 7.93 -8.53 -0.28
N LYS A 22 7.68 -9.28 0.80
CA LYS A 22 8.31 -10.60 1.03
C LYS A 22 7.60 -11.72 0.28
N ILE A 23 6.45 -11.44 -0.32
CA ILE A 23 5.65 -12.43 -1.03
C ILE A 23 6.05 -12.35 -2.51
N GLU A 24 6.73 -13.39 -2.99
CA GLU A 24 7.25 -13.46 -4.37
C GLU A 24 6.17 -13.37 -5.45
N SER A 25 4.91 -13.71 -5.12
CA SER A 25 3.78 -13.57 -6.05
C SER A 25 3.25 -12.14 -6.18
N ILE A 26 3.60 -11.25 -5.27
CA ILE A 26 3.15 -9.86 -5.25
C ILE A 26 4.32 -8.99 -5.71
N VAL A 27 4.50 -8.95 -7.03
CA VAL A 27 5.54 -8.16 -7.67
C VAL A 27 4.95 -6.83 -8.11
N GLU A 28 5.69 -5.75 -7.88
CA GLU A 28 5.30 -4.45 -8.40
C GLU A 28 5.36 -4.44 -9.94
N PRO A 29 4.39 -3.80 -10.61
CA PRO A 29 4.39 -3.73 -12.06
C PRO A 29 5.50 -2.80 -12.57
N GLU A 30 6.07 -3.08 -13.74
CA GLU A 30 7.19 -2.30 -14.31
C GLU A 30 6.91 -0.80 -14.44
N TRP A 31 5.65 -0.42 -14.69
CA TRP A 31 5.25 0.96 -14.83
C TRP A 31 5.20 1.73 -13.49
N SER A 32 5.27 1.05 -12.34
CA SER A 32 5.11 1.67 -11.01
C SER A 32 6.14 2.79 -10.75
N GLY A 33 7.33 2.69 -11.34
CA GLY A 33 8.41 3.66 -11.16
C GLY A 33 8.31 4.94 -12.01
N ILE A 34 7.43 4.97 -13.03
CA ILE A 34 7.37 6.09 -13.99
C ILE A 34 6.03 6.83 -13.98
N VAL A 35 4.98 6.23 -13.41
CA VAL A 35 3.63 6.81 -13.47
C VAL A 35 3.33 7.72 -12.28
N LYS A 36 2.45 8.68 -12.53
CA LYS A 36 1.73 9.40 -11.48
C LYS A 36 0.57 8.57 -10.92
N THR A 37 0.21 8.81 -9.67
CA THR A 37 -0.86 8.06 -8.99
C THR A 37 -2.28 8.42 -9.44
N GLY A 38 -2.45 9.57 -10.11
CA GLY A 38 -3.73 10.00 -10.66
C GLY A 38 -3.59 11.23 -11.55
N ALA A 39 -4.63 11.55 -12.34
CA ALA A 39 -4.59 12.65 -13.31
C ALA A 39 -4.29 14.02 -12.66
N HIS A 40 -4.77 14.23 -11.44
CA HIS A 40 -4.62 15.45 -10.63
C HIS A 40 -3.22 15.64 -10.01
N LYS A 41 -2.30 14.69 -10.17
CA LYS A 41 -0.92 14.81 -9.71
C LYS A 41 -0.02 15.25 -10.86
N GLU A 42 0.98 16.07 -10.55
CA GLU A 42 1.99 16.51 -11.52
C GLU A 42 3.20 15.58 -11.51
N ASN A 43 3.65 15.17 -10.32
CA ASN A 43 4.85 14.35 -10.15
C ASN A 43 4.53 12.91 -9.69
N PRO A 44 5.39 11.92 -10.03
CA PRO A 44 5.34 10.58 -9.46
C PRO A 44 5.58 10.58 -7.93
N PRO A 45 5.19 9.50 -7.23
CA PRO A 45 5.53 9.32 -5.82
C PRO A 45 7.05 9.29 -5.61
N LEU A 46 7.52 9.99 -4.58
CA LEU A 46 8.93 9.97 -4.15
C LEU A 46 9.31 8.65 -3.47
N GLU A 47 8.34 8.04 -2.78
CA GLU A 47 8.52 6.77 -2.09
C GLU A 47 8.63 5.64 -3.11
N LYS A 48 9.76 4.93 -3.15
CA LYS A 48 9.98 3.83 -4.11
C LYS A 48 8.98 2.71 -3.92
N ASP A 49 8.58 2.46 -2.68
CA ASP A 49 7.70 1.37 -2.29
C ASP A 49 6.21 1.74 -2.27
N TRP A 50 5.84 2.84 -2.92
CA TRP A 50 4.49 3.39 -2.87
C TRP A 50 3.42 2.39 -3.30
N TRP A 51 3.74 1.50 -4.24
CA TRP A 51 2.79 0.51 -4.77
C TRP A 51 2.36 -0.47 -3.69
N HIS A 52 3.31 -1.04 -2.95
CA HIS A 52 3.05 -1.94 -1.82
C HIS A 52 2.28 -1.26 -0.69
N ILE A 53 2.62 0.00 -0.38
CA ILE A 53 1.90 0.82 0.61
C ILE A 53 0.45 1.03 0.16
N ARG A 54 0.23 1.29 -1.13
CA ARG A 54 -1.12 1.48 -1.67
C ARG A 54 -1.94 0.19 -1.61
N CYS A 55 -1.34 -0.96 -1.91
CA CYS A 55 -1.97 -2.27 -1.75
C CYS A 55 -2.38 -2.53 -0.29
N ALA A 56 -1.48 -2.28 0.67
CA ALA A 56 -1.77 -2.42 2.10
C ALA A 56 -2.94 -1.51 2.55
N SER A 57 -2.97 -0.26 2.07
CA SER A 57 -4.05 0.68 2.35
C SER A 57 -5.40 0.22 1.78
N ILE A 58 -5.41 -0.32 0.56
CA ILE A 58 -6.61 -0.89 -0.06
C ILE A 58 -7.13 -2.08 0.74
N LEU A 59 -6.27 -3.01 1.13
CA LEU A 59 -6.64 -4.17 1.96
C LEU A 59 -7.31 -3.74 3.27
N ARG A 60 -6.74 -2.74 3.96
CA ARG A 60 -7.34 -2.17 5.18
C ARG A 60 -8.72 -1.57 4.89
N LYS A 61 -8.87 -0.86 3.77
CA LYS A 61 -10.15 -0.22 3.43
C LYS A 61 -11.24 -1.23 3.08
N ILE A 62 -10.89 -2.33 2.39
CA ILE A 62 -11.78 -3.45 2.12
C ILE A 62 -12.19 -4.12 3.44
N TYR A 63 -11.27 -4.35 4.37
CA TYR A 63 -11.60 -4.94 5.66
C TYR A 63 -12.63 -4.10 6.46
N ILE A 64 -12.52 -2.77 6.40
CA ILE A 64 -13.34 -1.87 7.21
C ILE A 64 -14.70 -1.56 6.58
N ASN A 65 -14.76 -1.44 5.24
CA ASN A 65 -15.94 -0.94 4.52
C ASN A 65 -16.49 -1.91 3.46
N GLY A 66 -15.88 -3.09 3.32
CA GLY A 66 -16.23 -4.09 2.30
C GLY A 66 -17.21 -5.14 2.79
#